data_AF-A0A8T1T0I8-F1
#
_entry.id   AF-A0A8T1T0I8-F1
#
_cell.length_a   1.000
_cell.length_b   1.000
_cell.length_c   1.000
_cell.angle_alpha   90.00
_cell.angle_beta   90.00
_cell.angle_gamma   90.00
#
_symmetry.space_group_name_H-M   'P 1'
#
loop_
_entity.id
_entity.type
_entity.pdbx_description
1 polymer ?
#
loop_
_entity_poly.entity_id
_entity_poly.type
_entity_poly.pdbx_seq_one_letter_code
_entity_poly.pdbx_strand_id
1 'polypeptide(L)'
;MKTVILLLMMICCMGGLGQKQTQKKRRNGEEIHFQTKVKDACTMNMSGNGEMKLRIECKNQGKSYWCEYTGKPSICRPFNNNPKVYWNQIALELRKLPNACQSTLVLKPSMCQKAPTDAHMKQVASSMKPNQNPSQQADTANQGNQSRNPQLL
;
A
#
# COMPACT_ATOMS: atom_id res chain seq x y z
N MET A 1 -8.88 10.93 68.55
CA MET A 1 -9.71 10.81 67.32
C MET A 1 -9.58 12.04 66.40
N LYS A 2 -8.36 12.46 66.05
CA LYS A 2 -8.13 13.60 65.11
C LYS A 2 -7.00 13.34 64.10
N THR A 3 -6.17 12.32 64.31
CA THR A 3 -5.05 11.97 63.43
C THR A 3 -5.37 10.87 62.41
N VAL A 4 -6.47 10.13 62.57
CA VAL A 4 -6.88 9.07 61.62
C VAL A 4 -7.59 9.64 60.38
N ILE A 5 -8.16 10.84 60.49
CA ILE A 5 -8.92 11.47 59.39
C ILE A 5 -7.99 12.07 58.32
N LEU A 6 -6.78 12.49 58.69
CA LEU A 6 -5.82 13.09 57.76
C LEU A 6 -5.16 12.09 56.80
N LEU A 7 -5.26 10.78 57.07
CA LEU A 7 -4.68 9.75 56.20
C LEU A 7 -5.66 9.17 55.16
N LEU A 8 -6.95 9.52 55.21
CA LEU A 8 -7.98 8.94 54.32
C LEU A 8 -8.35 9.84 53.12
N MET A 9 -7.77 11.04 53.00
CA MET A 9 -8.09 12.00 51.92
C MET A 9 -6.97 12.18 50.87
N MET A 10 -6.07 11.20 50.72
CA MET A 10 -4.92 11.28 49.79
C MET A 10 -4.82 10.07 48.83
N ILE A 11 -5.94 9.39 48.50
CA ILE A 11 -5.92 8.20 47.63
C ILE A 11 -6.79 8.34 46.35
N CYS A 12 -7.45 9.47 46.11
CA CYS A 12 -8.43 9.57 45.01
C CYS A 12 -7.97 10.29 43.72
N CYS A 13 -6.68 10.64 43.57
CA CYS A 13 -6.23 11.47 42.44
C CYS A 13 -5.19 10.84 41.50
N MET A 14 -4.89 9.54 41.65
CA MET A 14 -3.96 8.83 40.75
C MET A 14 -4.70 7.83 39.87
N GLY A 15 -5.70 8.30 39.13
CA GLY A 15 -6.48 7.48 38.20
C GLY A 15 -6.98 8.29 37.02
N GLY A 16 -6.08 8.62 36.08
CA GLY A 16 -6.46 9.48 34.95
C GLY A 16 -5.42 9.71 33.87
N LEU A 17 -4.40 8.86 33.72
CA LEU A 17 -3.68 8.79 32.44
C LEU A 17 -4.36 7.75 31.57
N GLY A 18 -5.44 8.19 30.91
CA GLY A 18 -6.01 7.52 29.76
C GLY A 18 -4.99 7.51 28.64
N GLN A 19 -4.03 6.58 28.71
CA GLN A 19 -3.33 6.14 27.52
C GLN A 19 -4.37 5.40 26.68
N LYS A 20 -4.93 6.09 25.67
CA LYS A 20 -5.35 5.40 24.45
C LYS A 20 -4.08 4.81 23.81
N GLN A 21 -3.56 3.75 24.42
CA GLN A 21 -2.83 2.74 23.68
C GLN A 21 -3.90 2.10 22.80
N THR A 22 -4.05 2.63 21.58
CA THR A 22 -4.49 1.77 20.49
C THR A 22 -3.49 0.63 20.47
N GLN A 23 -3.86 -0.46 21.13
CA GLN A 23 -3.25 -1.77 21.01
C GLN A 23 -3.29 -2.13 19.53
N LYS A 24 -2.29 -1.72 18.76
CA LYS A 24 -2.06 -2.35 17.46
C LYS A 24 -1.33 -3.65 17.74
N LYS A 25 -2.14 -4.62 18.19
CA LYS A 25 -1.88 -6.06 18.10
C LYS A 25 -1.25 -6.29 16.73
N ARG A 26 0.08 -6.47 16.69
CA ARG A 26 0.84 -6.77 15.47
C ARG A 26 0.36 -8.12 14.97
N ARG A 27 -0.70 -8.11 14.17
CA ARG A 27 -1.12 -9.26 13.38
C ARG A 27 -0.27 -9.26 12.12
N ASN A 28 0.46 -10.34 12.00
CA ASN A 28 1.22 -10.84 10.86
C ASN A 28 0.66 -10.38 9.49
N GLY A 29 1.49 -9.71 8.69
CA GLY A 29 1.16 -9.11 7.39
C GLY A 29 1.59 -7.65 7.35
N GLU A 30 2.70 -7.34 6.67
CA GLU A 30 3.40 -6.06 6.69
C GLU A 30 2.53 -4.93 6.10
N GLU A 31 1.71 -4.31 6.95
CA GLU A 31 0.84 -3.20 6.59
C GLU A 31 1.53 -1.86 6.87
N ILE A 32 1.59 -0.98 5.87
CA ILE A 32 2.21 0.35 5.98
C ILE A 32 1.15 1.44 5.87
N HIS A 33 1.15 2.35 6.84
CA HIS A 33 0.23 3.51 6.89
C HIS A 33 0.96 4.77 6.42
N PHE A 34 0.28 5.58 5.62
CA PHE A 34 0.82 6.87 5.16
C PHE A 34 -0.29 7.87 4.86
N GLN A 35 0.11 9.12 4.64
CA GLN A 35 -0.78 10.19 4.18
C GLN A 35 -0.26 10.76 2.85
N THR A 36 -1.17 11.07 1.93
CA THR A 36 -0.83 11.78 0.69
C THR A 36 -0.51 13.25 0.96
N LYS A 37 -0.07 13.98 -0.06
CA LYS A 37 0.19 15.42 0.02
C LYS A 37 -1.05 16.23 0.48
N VAL A 38 -2.25 15.75 0.14
CA VAL A 38 -3.54 16.36 0.53
C VAL A 38 -4.17 15.68 1.75
N LYS A 39 -3.38 14.90 2.50
CA LYS A 39 -3.74 14.23 3.76
C LYS A 39 -4.83 13.16 3.63
N ASP A 40 -4.93 12.49 2.48
CA ASP A 40 -5.73 11.25 2.41
C ASP A 40 -5.08 10.20 3.31
N ALA A 41 -5.86 9.56 4.18
CA ALA A 41 -5.37 8.49 5.03
C ALA A 41 -5.29 7.19 4.22
N CYS A 42 -4.08 6.66 4.02
CA CYS A 42 -3.83 5.52 3.17
C CYS A 42 -3.20 4.33 3.91
N THR A 43 -3.53 3.14 3.44
CA THR A 43 -2.99 1.87 3.90
C THR A 43 -2.45 1.10 2.70
N MET A 44 -1.25 0.58 2.86
CA MET A 44 -0.55 -0.24 1.88
C MET A 44 -0.39 -1.66 2.43
N ASN A 45 -0.89 -2.65 1.71
CA ASN A 45 -0.89 -4.06 2.11
C ASN A 45 -0.19 -4.92 1.05
N MET A 46 0.81 -5.69 1.49
CA MET A 46 1.61 -6.57 0.64
C MET A 46 1.21 -8.03 0.85
N SER A 47 1.05 -8.77 -0.25
CA SER A 47 0.76 -10.21 -0.24
C SER A 47 1.41 -10.93 -1.41
N GLY A 48 1.44 -12.26 -1.36
CA GLY A 48 2.04 -13.11 -2.40
C GLY A 48 3.39 -13.69 -1.99
N ASN A 49 3.85 -14.67 -2.79
CA ASN A 49 5.17 -15.29 -2.68
C ASN A 49 5.73 -15.46 -4.09
N GLY A 50 6.84 -14.78 -4.42
CA GLY A 50 7.34 -14.67 -5.78
C GLY A 50 6.75 -13.47 -6.52
N GLU A 51 5.58 -13.64 -7.15
CA GLU A 51 4.80 -12.51 -7.64
C GLU A 51 4.02 -11.87 -6.48
N MET A 52 4.36 -10.62 -6.19
CA MET A 52 3.81 -9.84 -5.10
C MET A 52 2.63 -9.01 -5.61
N LYS A 53 1.58 -8.95 -4.78
CA LYS A 53 0.45 -8.03 -4.92
C LYS A 53 0.56 -6.93 -3.88
N LEU A 54 0.34 -5.69 -4.31
CA LEU A 54 0.30 -4.51 -3.47
C LEU A 54 -1.06 -3.84 -3.61
N ARG A 55 -1.82 -3.80 -2.51
CA ARG A 55 -3.10 -3.10 -2.43
C ARG A 55 -2.90 -1.78 -1.69
N ILE A 56 -3.34 -0.68 -2.30
CA ILE A 56 -3.38 0.64 -1.67
C ILE A 56 -4.84 1.05 -1.54
N GLU A 57 -5.23 1.42 -0.32
CA GLU A 57 -6.57 1.93 -0.03
C GLU A 57 -6.45 3.25 0.70
N CYS A 58 -7.19 4.26 0.24
CA CYS A 58 -7.13 5.61 0.77
C CYS A 58 -8.52 6.15 1.07
N LYS A 59 -8.62 7.01 2.09
CA LYS A 59 -9.87 7.62 2.54
C LYS A 59 -9.67 9.11 2.85
N ASN A 60 -10.61 9.94 2.42
CA ASN A 60 -10.66 11.36 2.75
C ASN A 60 -12.09 11.88 2.68
N GLN A 61 -12.56 12.57 3.74
CA GLN A 61 -13.86 13.24 3.79
C GLN A 61 -15.02 12.40 3.23
N GLY A 62 -15.13 11.13 3.67
CA GLY A 62 -16.19 10.21 3.26
C GLY A 62 -16.01 9.57 1.88
N LYS A 63 -15.01 9.99 1.10
CA LYS A 63 -14.62 9.34 -0.17
C LYS A 63 -13.54 8.30 0.09
N SER A 64 -13.59 7.21 -0.66
CA SER A 64 -12.54 6.20 -0.69
C SER A 64 -12.11 5.93 -2.13
N TYR A 65 -10.84 5.56 -2.29
CA TYR A 65 -10.29 5.11 -3.57
C TYR A 65 -9.20 4.08 -3.34
N TRP A 66 -8.91 3.28 -4.36
CA TRP A 66 -7.94 2.20 -4.28
C TRP A 66 -7.23 1.94 -5.61
N CYS A 67 -6.07 1.28 -5.51
CA CYS A 67 -5.33 0.73 -6.63
C CYS A 67 -4.60 -0.56 -6.23
N GLU A 68 -4.38 -1.42 -7.21
CA GLU A 68 -3.64 -2.67 -7.05
C GLU A 68 -2.47 -2.70 -8.02
N TYR A 69 -1.35 -3.24 -7.54
CA TYR A 69 -0.15 -3.43 -8.34
C TYR A 69 0.35 -4.86 -8.22
N THR A 70 1.02 -5.33 -9.27
CA THR A 70 1.74 -6.61 -9.27
C THR A 70 3.19 -6.42 -9.71
N GLY A 71 4.08 -7.28 -9.22
CA GLY A 71 5.49 -7.28 -9.59
C GLY A 71 6.26 -8.41 -8.92
N LYS A 72 7.53 -8.57 -9.26
CA LYS A 72 8.44 -9.60 -8.71
C LYS A 72 9.65 -8.96 -8.04
N PRO A 73 9.51 -8.27 -6.89
CA PRO A 73 10.63 -7.58 -6.24
C PRO A 73 11.84 -8.48 -5.95
N SER A 74 11.62 -9.79 -5.76
CA SER A 74 12.68 -10.77 -5.50
C SER A 74 13.73 -10.91 -6.60
N ILE A 75 13.46 -10.49 -7.84
CA ILE A 75 14.49 -10.48 -8.90
C ILE A 75 15.48 -9.33 -8.73
N CYS A 76 15.14 -8.31 -7.93
CA CYS A 76 16.05 -7.25 -7.53
C CYS A 76 16.83 -7.68 -6.28
N ARG A 77 18.13 -7.99 -6.43
CA ARG A 77 18.98 -8.44 -5.30
C ARG A 77 18.88 -7.54 -4.05
N PRO A 78 18.92 -6.19 -4.15
CA PRO A 78 18.71 -5.33 -2.98
C PRO A 78 17.43 -5.59 -2.19
N PHE A 79 16.33 -5.98 -2.84
CA PHE A 79 15.07 -6.31 -2.15
C PHE A 79 15.26 -7.53 -1.24
N ASN A 80 15.90 -8.59 -1.73
CA ASN A 80 16.12 -9.80 -0.93
C ASN A 80 16.96 -9.53 0.33
N ASN A 81 17.86 -8.56 0.26
CA ASN A 81 18.67 -8.15 1.40
C ASN A 81 17.85 -7.33 2.43
N ASN A 82 16.94 -6.47 1.98
CA ASN A 82 16.13 -5.64 2.87
C ASN A 82 14.77 -5.23 2.25
N PRO A 83 13.75 -6.11 2.34
CA PRO A 83 12.41 -5.85 1.76
C PRO A 83 11.75 -4.59 2.34
N LYS A 84 11.99 -4.30 3.63
CA LYS A 84 11.43 -3.15 4.32
C LYS A 84 11.83 -1.83 3.68
N VAL A 85 13.07 -1.70 3.20
CA VAL A 85 13.53 -0.48 2.52
C VAL A 85 12.80 -0.29 1.19
N TYR A 86 12.57 -1.37 0.44
CA TYR A 86 11.83 -1.32 -0.83
C TYR A 86 10.41 -0.79 -0.63
N TRP A 87 9.68 -1.37 0.32
CA TRP A 87 8.31 -0.94 0.61
C TRP A 87 8.25 0.49 1.18
N ASN A 88 9.22 0.88 2.00
CA ASN A 88 9.32 2.26 2.47
C ASN A 88 9.58 3.26 1.34
N GLN A 89 10.43 2.92 0.35
CA GLN A 89 10.64 3.76 -0.83
C GLN A 89 9.35 3.94 -1.63
N ILE A 90 8.58 2.86 -1.85
CA ILE A 90 7.25 2.95 -2.47
C ILE A 90 6.35 3.89 -1.67
N ALA A 91 6.24 3.70 -0.36
CA ALA A 91 5.40 4.54 0.47
C ALA A 91 5.87 6.02 0.46
N LEU A 92 7.18 6.29 0.36
CA LEU A 92 7.70 7.65 0.23
C LEU A 92 7.31 8.31 -1.09
N GLU A 93 7.32 7.57 -2.20
CA GLU A 93 6.84 8.10 -3.49
C GLU A 93 5.35 8.42 -3.44
N LEU A 94 4.54 7.51 -2.88
CA LEU A 94 3.09 7.70 -2.77
C LEU A 94 2.71 8.90 -1.87
N ARG A 95 3.47 9.17 -0.81
CA ARG A 95 3.27 10.34 0.08
C ARG A 95 3.39 11.68 -0.66
N LYS A 96 4.20 11.74 -1.74
CA LYS A 96 4.42 12.96 -2.52
C LYS A 96 3.23 13.29 -3.42
N LEU A 97 2.41 12.31 -3.75
CA LEU A 97 1.28 12.47 -4.66
C LEU A 97 0.10 13.13 -3.97
N PRO A 98 -0.71 13.93 -4.69
CA PRO A 98 -2.02 14.34 -4.18
C PRO A 98 -2.96 13.12 -4.10
N ASN A 99 -2.96 12.26 -5.10
CA ASN A 99 -3.72 11.01 -5.10
C ASN A 99 -2.80 9.82 -5.38
N ALA A 100 -2.80 8.84 -4.48
CA ALA A 100 -1.89 7.69 -4.55
C ALA A 100 -2.12 6.77 -5.77
N CYS A 101 -3.28 6.85 -6.44
CA CYS A 101 -3.70 5.92 -7.48
C CYS A 101 -3.88 6.54 -8.87
N GLN A 102 -3.66 7.86 -9.02
CA GLN A 102 -3.95 8.57 -10.27
C GLN A 102 -2.73 8.73 -11.18
N SER A 103 -1.53 8.87 -10.62
CA SER A 103 -0.36 9.36 -11.37
C SER A 103 0.71 8.31 -11.68
N THR A 104 0.74 7.19 -10.96
CA THR A 104 1.91 6.29 -10.98
C THR A 104 1.52 4.90 -11.46
N LEU A 105 1.53 4.69 -12.77
CA LEU A 105 1.25 3.36 -13.36
C LEU A 105 2.33 2.32 -13.00
N VAL A 106 3.55 2.76 -12.72
CA VAL A 106 4.67 1.89 -12.32
C VAL A 106 5.43 2.50 -11.15
N LEU A 107 5.48 1.78 -10.04
CA LEU A 107 6.29 2.14 -8.86
C LEU A 107 7.69 1.54 -9.01
N LYS A 108 8.70 2.43 -9.08
CA LYS A 108 10.10 2.07 -9.29
C LYS A 108 10.96 2.51 -8.10
N PRO A 109 11.15 1.65 -7.08
CA PRO A 109 12.03 1.96 -5.96
C PRO A 109 13.47 2.19 -6.45
N SER A 110 14.12 3.23 -5.95
CA SER A 110 15.46 3.63 -6.39
C SER A 110 16.50 2.53 -6.17
N MET A 111 16.33 1.71 -5.13
CA MET A 111 17.20 0.55 -4.88
C MET A 111 17.13 -0.53 -5.99
N CYS A 112 16.07 -0.52 -6.80
CA CYS A 112 15.83 -1.44 -7.92
C CYS A 112 15.80 -0.70 -9.27
N GLN A 113 16.37 0.51 -9.35
CA GLN A 113 16.34 1.32 -10.57
C GLN A 113 16.92 0.61 -11.81
N LYS A 114 17.96 -0.21 -11.60
CA LYS A 114 18.66 -0.98 -12.65
C LYS A 114 18.15 -2.42 -12.79
N ALA A 115 17.14 -2.82 -12.01
CA ALA A 115 16.57 -4.15 -12.10
C ALA A 115 15.70 -4.30 -13.36
N PRO A 116 15.43 -5.53 -13.84
CA PRO A 116 14.47 -5.77 -14.91
C PRO A 116 13.10 -5.18 -14.57
N THR A 117 12.29 -4.85 -15.59
CA THR A 117 10.98 -4.23 -15.41
C THR A 117 10.02 -5.04 -14.55
N ASP A 118 10.21 -6.36 -14.51
CA ASP A 118 9.41 -7.28 -13.70
C ASP A 118 9.66 -7.08 -12.20
N ALA A 119 10.76 -6.43 -11.79
CA ALA A 119 11.05 -6.11 -10.39
C ALA A 119 10.24 -4.92 -9.86
N HIS A 120 9.65 -4.14 -10.77
CA HIS A 120 8.87 -2.95 -10.46
C HIS A 120 7.41 -3.33 -10.29
N MET A 121 6.68 -2.57 -9.48
CA MET A 121 5.25 -2.83 -9.26
C MET A 121 4.44 -2.07 -10.32
N LYS A 122 3.68 -2.77 -11.15
CA LYS A 122 2.84 -2.20 -12.20
C LYS A 122 1.38 -2.20 -11.77
N GLN A 123 0.67 -1.10 -11.97
CA GLN A 123 -0.74 -0.98 -11.61
C GLN A 123 -1.58 -1.90 -12.52
N VAL A 124 -2.37 -2.77 -11.92
CA VAL A 124 -3.25 -3.72 -12.64
C VAL A 124 -4.72 -3.37 -12.51
N ALA A 125 -5.10 -2.63 -11.46
CA ALA A 125 -6.49 -2.19 -11.26
C ALA A 125 -6.54 -0.92 -10.40
N SER A 126 -7.62 -0.13 -10.56
CA SER A 126 -7.94 1.00 -9.68
C SER A 126 -9.42 1.33 -9.72
N SER A 127 -9.94 1.91 -8.64
CA SER A 127 -11.27 2.53 -8.61
C SER A 127 -11.34 3.85 -9.38
N MET A 128 -10.20 4.42 -9.76
CA MET A 128 -10.12 5.67 -10.49
C MET A 128 -10.18 5.40 -12.00
N LYS A 129 -10.86 6.27 -12.74
CA LYS A 129 -10.84 6.21 -14.20
C LYS A 129 -9.38 6.43 -14.69
N PRO A 130 -8.87 5.60 -15.61
CA PRO A 130 -7.56 5.83 -16.20
C PRO A 130 -7.49 7.24 -16.77
N ASN A 131 -6.45 8.00 -16.41
CA ASN A 131 -6.16 9.23 -17.13
C ASN A 131 -5.59 8.79 -18.49
N GLN A 132 -6.37 8.95 -19.56
CA GLN A 132 -5.99 8.53 -20.92
C GLN A 132 -4.78 9.36 -21.38
N ASN A 133 -3.58 8.93 -21.03
CA ASN A 133 -2.34 9.36 -21.68
C ASN A 133 -1.83 8.16 -22.50
N PRO A 134 -1.92 8.17 -23.85
CA PRO A 134 -1.81 6.96 -24.69
C PRO A 134 -0.47 6.22 -24.74
N SER A 135 0.54 6.54 -23.93
CA SER A 135 1.91 6.10 -24.23
C SER A 135 2.34 4.74 -23.66
N GLN A 136 1.48 3.95 -22.97
CA GLN A 136 1.92 2.70 -22.31
C GLN A 136 0.92 1.52 -22.36
N GLN A 137 -0.06 1.53 -23.27
CA GLN A 137 -0.87 0.34 -23.56
C GLN A 137 -0.47 -0.26 -24.91
N ALA A 138 0.67 -0.93 -24.92
CA ALA A 138 0.95 -2.02 -25.84
C ALA A 138 1.55 -3.15 -25.01
N ASP A 139 1.31 -4.39 -25.43
CA ASP A 139 1.69 -5.63 -24.75
C ASP A 139 0.74 -6.06 -23.63
N THR A 140 -0.46 -6.49 -23.99
CA THR A 140 -0.95 -7.87 -23.76
C THR A 140 -2.35 -8.00 -24.36
N ALA A 141 -2.43 -8.32 -25.65
CA ALA A 141 -3.66 -8.78 -26.29
C ALA A 141 -3.31 -9.63 -27.53
N ASN A 142 -2.65 -10.76 -27.32
CA ASN A 142 -2.70 -11.83 -28.30
C ASN A 142 -2.58 -13.19 -27.61
N GLN A 143 -3.72 -13.73 -27.20
CA GLN A 143 -3.99 -15.17 -27.16
C GLN A 143 -5.46 -15.38 -26.79
N GLY A 144 -6.27 -15.75 -27.78
CA GLY A 144 -7.64 -16.20 -27.53
C GLY A 144 -8.58 -16.07 -28.73
N ASN A 145 -8.39 -16.88 -29.77
CA ASN A 145 -9.47 -17.70 -30.36
C ASN A 145 -9.01 -18.37 -31.66
N GLN A 146 -8.67 -19.66 -31.56
CA GLN A 146 -8.69 -20.57 -32.71
C GLN A 146 -9.81 -21.58 -32.44
N SER A 147 -11.02 -21.24 -32.87
CA SER A 147 -12.10 -22.22 -33.07
C SER A 147 -13.20 -21.63 -33.94
N ARG A 148 -13.16 -21.96 -35.24
CA ARG A 148 -14.28 -22.43 -36.08
C ARG A 148 -13.88 -22.33 -37.55
N ASN A 149 -13.60 -23.49 -38.15
CA ASN A 149 -13.82 -23.68 -39.58
C ASN A 149 -15.25 -24.23 -39.74
N PRO A 150 -16.04 -23.70 -40.67
CA PRO A 150 -16.51 -24.54 -41.75
C PRO A 150 -16.45 -23.84 -43.11
N GLN A 151 -15.71 -24.38 -44.07
CA GLN A 151 -15.87 -24.05 -45.49
C GLN A 151 -16.79 -25.07 -46.14
N LEU A 152 -17.79 -24.54 -46.83
CA LEU A 152 -18.78 -25.22 -47.65
C LEU A 152 -18.61 -24.63 -49.06
N LEU A 153 -18.04 -25.41 -49.96
CA LEU A 153 -18.14 -25.31 -51.43
C LEU A 153 -17.47 -26.54 -52.05
#